data_AF-D4DRD8-F1
#
_entry.id   AF-D4DRD8-F1
#
_cell.length_a   1.000
_cell.length_b   1.000
_cell.length_c   1.000
_cell.angle_alpha   90.00
_cell.angle_beta   90.00
_cell.angle_gamma   90.00
#
_symmetry.space_group_name_H-M   'P 1'
#
loop_
_entity.id
_entity.type
_entity.pdbx_description
1 polymer ?
#
loop_
_entity_poly.entity_id
_entity_poly.type
_entity_poly.pdbx_seq_one_letter_code
_entity_poly.pdbx_strand_id
1 'polypeptide(L)'
;MLNAVEWGEFELNTLFTSANGDFDIKKEHINGLGDFVITAGLTENGILGKTDIKAKIFPGNTITVDMFGAAFYRDFNYKMVTHARVFCLFPKIEITKRQGLFFASALHFLHRFFGYENMCSWAKIKKCKKSNCL
;
A
#
# COMPACT_ATOMS: atom_id res chain seq x y z
N MET A 1 28.69 -0.45 -4.30
CA MET A 1 28.93 -1.51 -3.30
C MET A 1 28.14 -1.16 -2.05
N LEU A 2 27.44 -2.13 -1.44
CA LEU A 2 26.70 -1.92 -0.18
C LEU A 2 27.61 -1.97 1.06
N ASN A 3 28.90 -2.29 0.89
CA ASN A 3 29.86 -2.54 1.97
C ASN A 3 30.19 -1.31 2.83
N ALA A 4 29.86 -0.10 2.38
CA ALA A 4 30.07 1.15 3.12
C ALA A 4 28.75 1.73 3.68
N VAL A 5 27.63 1.04 3.50
CA VAL A 5 26.32 1.48 4.01
C VAL A 5 26.14 0.96 5.42
N GLU A 6 25.94 1.87 6.37
CA GLU A 6 25.52 1.51 7.72
C GLU A 6 24.04 1.11 7.70
N TRP A 7 23.77 -0.13 8.11
CA TRP A 7 22.41 -0.66 8.19
C TRP A 7 21.84 -0.43 9.58
N GLY A 8 20.60 0.06 9.63
CA GLY A 8 19.87 0.27 10.87
C GLY A 8 18.43 -0.19 10.76
N GLU A 9 17.78 -0.31 11.91
CA GLU A 9 16.35 -0.54 11.99
C GLU A 9 15.60 0.80 12.01
N PHE A 10 14.48 0.85 11.31
CA PHE A 10 13.58 2.01 11.30
C PHE A 10 12.15 1.56 11.52
N GLU A 11 11.35 2.43 12.13
CA GLU A 11 9.89 2.26 12.20
C GLU A 11 9.26 2.83 10.93
N LEU A 12 8.23 2.17 10.39
CA LEU A 12 7.56 2.65 9.18
C LEU A 12 6.94 4.04 9.35
N ASN A 13 6.47 4.39 10.56
CA ASN A 13 5.94 5.71 10.87
C ASN A 13 6.97 6.85 10.71
N THR A 14 8.27 6.56 10.70
CA THR A 14 9.31 7.57 10.50
C THR A 14 9.46 7.93 9.03
N LEU A 15 9.12 6.99 8.14
CA LEU A 15 9.22 7.14 6.68
C LEU A 15 7.89 7.46 6.01
N PHE A 16 6.77 6.98 6.57
CA PHE A 16 5.46 7.06 5.94
C PHE A 16 4.37 7.61 6.86
N THR A 17 3.37 8.24 6.26
CA THR A 17 2.02 8.39 6.84
C THR A 17 1.05 7.48 6.10
N SER A 18 -0.15 7.25 6.63
CA SER A 18 -1.12 6.35 6.01
C SER A 18 -2.51 6.97 5.90
N ALA A 19 -3.26 6.54 4.90
CA ALA A 19 -4.68 6.88 4.74
C ALA A 19 -5.45 5.72 4.09
N ASN A 20 -6.74 5.67 4.39
CA ASN A 20 -7.69 4.74 3.80
C ASN A 20 -8.57 5.44 2.75
N GLY A 21 -9.20 4.64 1.90
CA GLY A 21 -10.29 5.11 1.05
C GLY A 21 -11.47 5.65 1.86
N ASP A 22 -12.38 6.36 1.22
CA ASP A 22 -13.52 7.03 1.83
C ASP A 22 -14.88 6.53 1.29
N PHE A 23 -14.86 5.65 0.30
CA PHE A 23 -16.07 5.13 -0.34
C PHE A 23 -15.93 3.64 -0.66
N ASP A 24 -16.99 2.88 -0.42
CA ASP A 24 -17.04 1.46 -0.74
C ASP A 24 -17.34 1.24 -2.23
N ILE A 25 -16.28 1.25 -3.05
CA ILE A 25 -16.39 1.00 -4.49
C ILE A 25 -16.61 -0.50 -4.72
N LYS A 26 -17.79 -0.86 -5.24
CA LYS A 26 -18.19 -2.23 -5.57
C LYS A 26 -17.91 -2.56 -7.03
N LYS A 27 -17.99 -3.85 -7.37
CA LYS A 27 -17.79 -4.34 -8.74
C LYS A 27 -18.74 -3.71 -9.76
N GLU A 28 -19.99 -3.43 -9.36
CA GLU A 28 -21.00 -2.74 -10.19
C GLU A 28 -20.63 -1.29 -10.55
N HIS A 29 -19.72 -0.66 -9.80
CA HIS A 29 -19.23 0.69 -10.07
C HIS A 29 -18.06 0.73 -11.09
N ILE A 30 -17.53 -0.44 -11.47
CA ILE A 30 -16.40 -0.54 -12.39
C ILE A 30 -16.92 -0.49 -13.83
N ASN A 31 -16.75 0.66 -14.48
CA ASN A 31 -17.26 0.95 -15.82
C ASN A 31 -16.15 1.20 -16.86
N GLY A 32 -14.88 1.12 -16.47
CA GLY A 32 -13.75 1.35 -17.37
C GLY A 32 -13.37 2.82 -17.57
N LEU A 33 -14.09 3.76 -16.94
CA LEU A 33 -13.86 5.20 -17.02
C LEU A 33 -13.17 5.73 -15.77
N GLY A 34 -12.52 6.90 -15.85
CA GLY A 34 -11.89 7.55 -14.71
C GLY A 34 -10.59 6.87 -14.22
N ASP A 35 -10.42 6.83 -12.89
CA ASP A 35 -9.19 6.37 -12.24
C ASP A 35 -9.23 4.88 -11.92
N PHE A 36 -8.05 4.26 -11.82
CA PHE A 36 -7.93 2.88 -11.38
C PHE A 36 -8.38 2.71 -9.92
N VAL A 37 -9.02 1.59 -9.63
CA VAL A 37 -9.49 1.19 -8.31
C VAL A 37 -8.61 0.08 -7.77
N ILE A 38 -8.04 0.30 -6.59
CA ILE A 38 -7.20 -0.69 -5.90
C ILE A 38 -8.03 -1.42 -4.84
N THR A 39 -7.86 -2.74 -4.81
CA THR A 39 -8.44 -3.68 -3.84
C THR A 39 -7.34 -4.60 -3.27
N ALA A 40 -7.70 -5.41 -2.27
CA ALA A 40 -6.82 -6.49 -1.80
C ALA A 40 -6.69 -7.61 -2.84
N GLY A 41 -5.55 -8.28 -2.85
CA GLY A 41 -5.24 -9.39 -3.75
C GLY A 41 -3.97 -9.18 -4.57
N LEU A 42 -3.43 -10.30 -5.07
CA LEU A 42 -2.17 -10.33 -5.81
C LEU A 42 -2.37 -10.19 -7.33
N THR A 43 -3.54 -10.53 -7.84
CA THR A 43 -3.87 -10.45 -9.27
C THR A 43 -3.82 -9.00 -9.75
N GLU A 44 -3.18 -8.75 -10.91
CA GLU A 44 -3.00 -7.40 -11.48
C GLU A 44 -2.45 -6.37 -10.48
N ASN A 45 -1.62 -6.80 -9.53
CA ASN A 45 -1.13 -5.97 -8.42
C ASN A 45 -2.28 -5.28 -7.66
N GLY A 46 -3.41 -5.96 -7.47
CA GLY A 46 -4.58 -5.43 -6.74
C GLY A 46 -5.42 -4.42 -7.52
N ILE A 47 -5.26 -4.29 -8.85
CA ILE A 47 -6.12 -3.42 -9.67
C ILE A 47 -7.43 -4.14 -9.97
N LEU A 48 -8.56 -3.56 -9.55
CA LEU A 48 -9.91 -4.09 -9.81
C LEU A 48 -10.46 -3.66 -11.18
N GLY A 49 -10.09 -2.47 -11.65
CA GLY A 49 -10.60 -1.83 -12.86
C GLY A 49 -10.59 -0.32 -12.74
N LYS A 50 -11.42 0.39 -13.51
CA LYS A 50 -11.56 1.85 -13.43
C LYS A 50 -12.98 2.29 -13.09
N THR A 51 -13.10 3.40 -12.36
CA THR A 51 -14.38 4.06 -12.06
C THR A 51 -14.27 5.59 -12.08
N ASP A 52 -15.31 6.24 -12.57
CA ASP A 52 -15.53 7.68 -12.50
C ASP A 52 -16.41 8.11 -11.30
N ILE A 53 -16.90 7.16 -10.48
CA ILE A 53 -17.61 7.49 -9.24
C ILE A 53 -16.75 8.37 -8.34
N LYS A 54 -17.38 9.37 -7.73
CA LYS A 54 -16.74 10.28 -6.79
C LYS A 54 -16.28 9.52 -5.54
N ALA A 55 -14.97 9.44 -5.37
CA ALA A 55 -14.28 8.92 -4.20
C ALA A 55 -12.91 9.61 -4.08
N LYS A 56 -12.26 9.49 -2.93
CA LYS A 56 -10.93 10.05 -2.69
C LYS A 56 -9.92 9.51 -3.70
N ILE A 57 -9.24 10.45 -4.36
CA ILE A 57 -8.13 10.17 -5.25
C ILE A 57 -6.83 10.24 -4.45
N PHE A 58 -6.02 9.20 -4.60
CA PHE A 58 -4.67 9.09 -4.08
C PHE A 58 -3.69 9.41 -5.21
N PRO A 59 -2.71 10.28 -4.97
CA PRO A 59 -1.68 10.55 -5.96
C PRO A 59 -0.78 9.33 -6.19
N GLY A 60 -0.16 9.29 -7.37
CA GLY A 60 0.97 8.42 -7.63
C GLY A 60 2.18 8.73 -6.73
N ASN A 61 3.26 7.98 -6.91
CA ASN A 61 4.44 7.98 -6.06
C ASN A 61 4.15 7.55 -4.60
N THR A 62 3.24 6.59 -4.44
CA THR A 62 2.80 6.05 -3.14
C THR A 62 2.84 4.53 -3.15
N ILE A 63 2.63 3.91 -1.99
CA ILE A 63 2.60 2.45 -1.84
C ILE A 63 1.25 2.04 -1.26
N THR A 64 0.60 1.05 -1.86
CA THR A 64 -0.60 0.42 -1.28
C THR A 64 -0.22 -0.86 -0.56
N VAL A 65 -0.77 -1.08 0.63
CA VAL A 65 -0.65 -2.34 1.38
C VAL A 65 -2.05 -2.88 1.64
N ASP A 66 -2.28 -4.15 1.35
CA ASP A 66 -3.56 -4.80 1.61
C ASP A 66 -3.60 -5.56 2.95
N MET A 67 -4.75 -6.15 3.27
CA MET A 67 -4.97 -6.88 4.52
C MET A 67 -4.13 -8.15 4.67
N PHE A 68 -3.52 -8.64 3.59
CA PHE A 68 -2.58 -9.76 3.61
C PHE A 68 -1.12 -9.29 3.60
N GLY A 69 -0.86 -7.98 3.67
CA GLY A 69 0.49 -7.43 3.62
C GLY A 69 1.09 -7.39 2.22
N ALA A 70 0.30 -7.55 1.16
CA ALA A 70 0.78 -7.35 -0.20
C ALA A 70 1.02 -5.85 -0.45
N ALA A 71 2.28 -5.49 -0.76
CA ALA A 71 2.70 -4.12 -0.95
C ALA A 71 3.02 -3.84 -2.43
N PHE A 72 2.40 -2.81 -2.99
CA PHE A 72 2.60 -2.40 -4.39
C PHE A 72 2.85 -0.90 -4.50
N TYR A 73 3.90 -0.53 -5.22
CA TYR A 73 4.18 0.86 -5.58
C TYR A 73 3.24 1.30 -6.72
N ARG A 74 2.75 2.54 -6.66
CA ARG A 74 1.84 3.15 -7.65
C ARG A 74 2.49 4.40 -8.23
N ASP A 75 2.68 4.45 -9.54
CA ASP A 75 3.17 5.63 -10.27
C ASP A 75 2.06 6.42 -10.97
N PHE A 76 0.80 6.11 -10.67
CA PHE A 76 -0.39 6.76 -11.21
C PHE A 76 -1.39 7.10 -10.10
N ASN A 77 -2.33 7.99 -10.39
CA ASN A 77 -3.43 8.33 -9.49
C ASN A 77 -4.46 7.20 -9.43
N TYR A 78 -5.03 6.95 -8.25
CA TYR A 78 -5.94 5.84 -8.04
C TYR A 78 -6.96 6.12 -6.94
N LYS A 79 -7.99 5.28 -6.87
CA LYS A 79 -8.96 5.20 -5.79
C LYS A 79 -8.80 3.88 -5.06
N MET A 80 -9.30 3.77 -3.84
CA MET A 80 -9.25 2.53 -3.07
C MET A 80 -10.65 2.14 -2.59
N VAL A 81 -10.93 0.84 -2.65
CA VAL A 81 -12.09 0.28 -1.94
C VAL A 81 -11.86 0.35 -0.42
N THR A 82 -12.92 0.52 0.37
CA THR A 82 -12.80 0.51 1.83
C THR A 82 -12.99 -0.89 2.43
N HIS A 83 -13.89 -1.70 1.86
CA HIS A 83 -14.24 -3.01 2.41
C HIS A 83 -13.07 -4.01 2.37
N ALA A 84 -12.21 -3.95 1.35
CA ALA A 84 -11.07 -4.88 1.22
C ALA A 84 -9.86 -4.52 2.10
N ARG A 85 -9.97 -3.51 2.97
CA ARG A 85 -8.95 -3.14 3.97
C ARG A 85 -7.56 -2.88 3.35
N VAL A 86 -7.54 -2.25 2.17
CA VAL A 86 -6.32 -1.71 1.56
C VAL A 86 -6.09 -0.29 2.07
N PHE A 87 -4.83 0.04 2.35
CA PHE A 87 -4.43 1.36 2.79
C PHE A 87 -3.22 1.88 2.01
N CYS A 88 -3.15 3.20 1.87
CA CYS A 88 -2.04 3.90 1.23
C CYS A 88 -0.98 4.25 2.28
N LEU A 89 0.28 4.21 1.87
CA LEU A 89 1.44 4.76 2.54
C LEU A 89 1.99 5.92 1.71
N PHE A 90 1.96 7.11 2.30
CA PHE A 90 2.55 8.32 1.73
C PHE A 90 3.97 8.48 2.25
N PRO A 91 4.98 8.54 1.37
CA PRO A 91 6.34 8.90 1.76
C PRO A 91 6.34 10.28 2.42
N LYS A 92 7.03 10.44 3.54
CA LYS A 92 7.21 11.74 4.22
C LYS A 92 8.24 12.63 3.54
N ILE A 93 9.10 12.03 2.70
CA ILE A 93 10.06 12.73 1.85
C ILE A 93 9.77 12.37 0.39
N GLU A 94 10.19 13.22 -0.53
CA GLU A 94 10.11 12.89 -1.95
C GLU A 94 11.00 11.69 -2.27
N ILE A 95 10.44 10.72 -2.99
CA ILE A 95 11.15 9.51 -3.41
C ILE A 95 11.08 9.36 -4.93
N THR A 96 12.11 8.76 -5.50
CA THR A 96 12.13 8.35 -6.91
C THR A 96 11.37 7.05 -7.11
N LYS A 97 10.93 6.77 -8.34
CA LYS A 97 10.30 5.49 -8.71
C LYS A 97 11.12 4.26 -8.30
N ARG A 98 12.44 4.31 -8.42
CA ARG A 98 13.34 3.22 -7.99
C ARG A 98 13.32 3.02 -6.49
N GLN A 99 13.32 4.09 -5.69
CA GLN A 99 13.19 4.02 -4.24
C GLN A 99 11.81 3.51 -3.83
N GLY A 100 10.73 3.95 -4.50
CA GLY A 100 9.37 3.44 -4.27
C GLY A 100 9.25 1.94 -4.52
N LEU A 101 9.80 1.45 -5.63
CA LEU A 101 9.87 0.02 -5.94
C LEU A 101 10.71 -0.75 -4.90
N PHE A 102 11.84 -0.19 -4.48
CA PHE A 102 12.66 -0.76 -3.41
C PHE A 102 11.86 -0.91 -2.11
N PHE A 103 11.14 0.13 -1.68
CA PHE A 103 10.30 0.07 -0.48
C PHE A 103 9.17 -0.96 -0.62
N ALA A 104 8.46 -1.00 -1.75
CA ALA A 104 7.41 -1.98 -1.97
C ALA A 104 7.95 -3.42 -1.93
N SER A 105 9.12 -3.66 -2.55
CA SER A 105 9.81 -4.96 -2.50
C SER A 105 10.27 -5.29 -1.07
N ALA A 106 10.82 -4.32 -0.35
CA ALA A 106 11.24 -4.50 1.04
C ALA A 106 10.05 -4.83 1.95
N LEU A 107 8.87 -4.24 1.72
CA LEU A 107 7.65 -4.52 2.48
C LEU A 107 7.02 -5.88 2.15
N HIS A 108 7.49 -6.58 1.12
CA HIS A 108 6.94 -7.88 0.75
C HIS A 108 7.00 -8.90 1.90
N PHE A 109 7.90 -8.78 2.87
CA PHE A 109 7.95 -9.69 4.03
C PHE A 109 6.67 -9.69 4.88
N LEU A 110 5.85 -8.64 4.82
CA LEU A 110 4.63 -8.51 5.62
C LEU A 110 3.66 -9.67 5.39
N HIS A 111 3.64 -10.28 4.19
CA HIS A 111 2.78 -11.43 3.89
C HIS A 111 3.02 -12.64 4.80
N ARG A 112 4.20 -12.72 5.44
CA ARG A 112 4.54 -13.81 6.35
C ARG A 112 3.84 -13.70 7.70
N PHE A 113 3.34 -12.51 8.04
CA PHE A 113 2.76 -12.22 9.36
C PHE A 113 1.24 -12.03 9.33
N PHE A 114 0.66 -11.80 8.14
CA PHE A 114 -0.75 -11.45 8.01
C PHE A 114 -1.55 -12.43 7.16
N GLY A 115 -2.79 -12.66 7.60
CA GLY A 115 -3.74 -13.61 7.02
C GLY A 115 -5.16 -13.31 7.49
N TYR A 116 -6.10 -14.21 7.26
CA TYR A 116 -7.51 -13.99 7.66
C TYR A 116 -7.68 -13.79 9.16
N GLU A 117 -6.96 -14.56 9.99
CA GLU A 117 -7.02 -14.45 11.46
C GLU A 117 -6.26 -13.23 12.00
N ASN A 118 -5.21 -12.79 11.27
CA ASN A 118 -4.38 -11.65 11.64
C ASN A 118 -4.25 -10.71 10.44
N MET A 119 -5.24 -9.84 10.22
CA MET A 119 -5.19 -8.93 9.07
C MET A 119 -4.22 -7.78 9.30
N CYS A 120 -3.49 -7.40 8.24
CA CYS A 120 -2.59 -6.26 8.21
C CYS A 120 -3.39 -4.95 8.36
N SER A 121 -2.83 -4.02 9.12
CA SER A 121 -3.33 -2.65 9.20
C SER A 121 -2.20 -1.71 9.56
N TRP A 122 -2.35 -0.42 9.22
CA TRP A 122 -1.38 0.60 9.61
C TRP A 122 -1.09 0.59 11.12
N ALA A 123 -2.11 0.39 11.95
CA ALA A 123 -1.95 0.36 13.40
C ALA A 123 -0.98 -0.74 13.87
N LYS A 124 -0.94 -1.89 13.19
CA LYS A 124 -0.05 -3.01 13.49
C LYS A 124 1.36 -2.79 12.96
N ILE A 125 1.52 -2.24 11.76
CA ILE A 125 2.83 -2.14 11.10
C ILE A 125 3.56 -0.83 11.35
N LYS A 126 2.90 0.23 11.86
CA LYS A 126 3.50 1.56 11.96
C LYS A 126 4.74 1.64 12.86
N LYS A 127 4.81 0.80 13.90
CA LYS A 127 5.94 0.69 14.84
C LYS A 127 6.76 -0.59 14.65
N CYS A 128 6.41 -1.40 13.65
CA CYS A 128 7.12 -2.63 13.37
C CYS A 128 8.57 -2.31 12.98
N LYS A 129 9.52 -2.95 13.67
CA LYS A 129 10.90 -3.12 13.21
C LYS A 129 11.00 -4.52 12.62
N LYS A 130 11.82 -4.72 11.60
CA LYS A 130 11.93 -5.99 10.85
C LYS A 130 12.20 -7.21 11.77
N SER A 131 12.75 -6.98 12.96
CA SER A 131 13.02 -7.97 14.02
C SER A 131 11.83 -8.32 14.93
N ASN A 132 10.79 -7.48 15.03
CA ASN A 132 9.73 -7.59 16.05
C ASN A 132 8.30 -7.33 15.51
N CYS A 133 7.95 -7.81 14.31
CA CYS A 133 6.55 -7.85 13.88
C CYS A 133 5.81 -9.07 14.47
N LEU A 134 5.62 -9.07 15.79
CA LEU A 134 4.71 -9.98 16.51
C LEU A 134 3.96 -9.16 17.57
#